data_AF-A0A2E2SYP2-F1
#
_entry.id   AF-A0A2E2SYP2-F1
#
_cell.length_a   1.000
_cell.length_b   1.000
_cell.length_c   1.000
_cell.angle_alpha   90.00
_cell.angle_beta   90.00
_cell.angle_gamma   90.00
#
_symmetry.space_group_name_H-M   'P 1'
#
loop_
_entity.id
_entity.type
_entity.pdbx_description
1 polymer ?
#
loop_
_entity_poly.entity_id
_entity_poly.type
_entity_poly.pdbx_seq_one_letter_code
_entity_poly.pdbx_strand_id
1 'polypeptide(L)'
;MFPENLHYSIRGPVNDFIETLVINYGWIFKAISHALLQSVLFIEWVLRGLPWWVVIVLFMAGAWYSSRRWVLTVAVGVLLFVVGILGLWDLTMQTLALMLMATIVSVVI
;
A
#
# COMPACT_ATOMS: atom_id res chain seq x y z
N MET A 1 -38.33 14.67 -23.87
CA MET A 1 -38.23 13.24 -24.23
C MET A 1 -37.22 13.15 -25.35
N PHE A 2 -36.00 12.71 -25.02
CA PHE A 2 -34.88 12.64 -25.96
C PHE A 2 -35.09 11.46 -26.93
N PRO A 3 -34.80 11.60 -28.24
CA PRO A 3 -35.12 10.57 -29.23
C PRO A 3 -34.25 9.31 -29.07
N GLU A 4 -34.90 8.15 -29.04
CA GLU A 4 -34.30 6.83 -28.73
C GLU A 4 -33.38 6.27 -29.83
N ASN A 5 -33.35 6.90 -31.01
CA ASN A 5 -32.52 6.50 -32.15
C ASN A 5 -31.03 6.88 -32.02
N LEU A 6 -30.66 7.62 -30.96
CA LEU A 6 -29.29 8.07 -30.66
C LEU A 6 -28.68 7.38 -29.42
N HIS A 7 -29.31 6.33 -28.89
CA HIS A 7 -28.75 5.51 -27.82
C HIS A 7 -27.86 4.42 -28.42
N TYR A 8 -26.68 4.78 -28.91
CA TYR A 8 -25.64 3.80 -29.22
C TYR A 8 -25.16 3.18 -27.90
N SER A 9 -25.71 2.02 -27.55
CA SER A 9 -25.38 1.33 -26.31
C SER A 9 -23.98 0.72 -26.43
N ILE A 10 -22.95 1.48 -26.04
CA ILE A 10 -21.58 0.99 -25.85
C ILE A 10 -21.53 -0.13 -24.78
N ARG A 11 -22.63 -0.35 -24.05
CA ARG A 11 -22.78 -1.38 -23.02
C ARG A 11 -22.58 -2.79 -23.56
N GLY A 12 -23.06 -3.11 -24.77
CA GLY A 12 -22.89 -4.45 -25.36
C GLY A 12 -21.42 -4.82 -25.56
N PRO A 13 -20.68 -4.06 -26.39
CA PRO A 13 -19.26 -4.31 -26.63
C PRO A 13 -18.39 -4.24 -25.36
N VAL A 14 -18.70 -3.32 -24.43
CA VAL A 14 -17.96 -3.18 -23.17
C VAL A 14 -18.24 -4.35 -22.23
N ASN A 15 -19.50 -4.82 -22.15
CA ASN A 15 -19.84 -5.96 -21.32
C ASN A 15 -19.20 -7.25 -21.84
N ASP A 16 -19.23 -7.49 -23.15
CA ASP A 16 -18.60 -8.66 -23.78
C ASP A 16 -17.06 -8.62 -23.62
N PHE A 17 -16.46 -7.43 -23.72
CA PHE A 17 -15.02 -7.24 -23.47
C PHE A 17 -14.65 -7.51 -22.02
N ILE A 18 -15.41 -6.96 -21.05
CA ILE A 18 -15.19 -7.20 -19.62
C ILE A 18 -15.40 -8.68 -19.29
N GLU A 19 -16.43 -9.32 -19.83
CA GLU A 19 -16.71 -10.75 -19.63
C GLU A 19 -15.59 -11.62 -20.19
N THR A 20 -15.11 -11.34 -21.41
CA THR A 20 -13.95 -12.03 -21.99
C THR A 20 -12.69 -11.81 -21.14
N LEU A 21 -12.50 -10.61 -20.60
CA LEU A 21 -11.36 -10.27 -19.75
C LEU A 21 -11.45 -10.97 -18.38
N VAL A 22 -12.62 -11.07 -17.78
CA VAL A 22 -12.83 -11.78 -16.51
C VAL A 22 -12.76 -13.30 -16.70
N ILE A 23 -13.27 -13.85 -17.79
CA ILE A 23 -13.23 -15.30 -18.05
C ILE A 23 -11.80 -15.75 -18.39
N ASN A 24 -11.11 -15.04 -19.29
CA ASN A 24 -9.76 -15.44 -19.72
C ASN A 24 -8.66 -14.95 -18.78
N TYR A 25 -8.77 -13.75 -18.21
CA TYR A 25 -7.74 -13.16 -17.36
C TYR A 25 -8.12 -13.11 -15.87
N GLY A 26 -9.35 -13.46 -15.49
CA GLY A 26 -9.77 -13.43 -14.09
C GLY A 26 -8.87 -14.27 -13.17
N TRP A 27 -8.32 -15.38 -13.68
CA TRP A 27 -7.30 -16.15 -12.95
C TRP A 27 -6.02 -15.33 -12.71
N ILE A 28 -5.49 -14.63 -13.73
CA ILE A 28 -4.29 -13.79 -13.63
C ILE A 28 -4.54 -12.61 -12.69
N PHE A 29 -5.67 -11.91 -12.85
CA PHE A 29 -6.04 -10.79 -11.97
C PHE A 29 -6.17 -11.21 -10.51
N LYS A 30 -6.79 -12.38 -10.25
CA LYS A 30 -6.86 -12.97 -8.91
C LYS A 30 -5.47 -13.33 -8.40
N ALA A 31 -4.63 -13.96 -9.21
CA ALA A 31 -3.28 -14.35 -8.82
C ALA A 31 -2.42 -13.14 -8.44
N ILE A 32 -2.44 -12.06 -9.24
CA ILE A 32 -1.72 -10.81 -8.95
C ILE A 32 -2.27 -10.17 -7.67
N SER A 33 -3.59 -10.06 -7.52
CA SER A 33 -4.20 -9.47 -6.33
C SER A 33 -3.84 -10.25 -5.07
N HIS A 34 -3.91 -11.58 -5.12
CA HIS A 34 -3.49 -12.44 -4.01
C HIS A 34 -2.00 -12.31 -3.72
N ALA A 35 -1.14 -12.28 -4.74
CA ALA A 35 0.30 -12.11 -4.56
C ALA A 35 0.63 -10.76 -3.91
N LEU A 36 0.01 -9.66 -4.35
CA LEU A 36 0.18 -8.34 -3.75
C LEU A 36 -0.31 -8.31 -2.30
N LEU A 37 -1.52 -8.81 -2.03
CA LEU A 37 -2.07 -8.87 -0.67
C LEU A 37 -1.19 -9.69 0.26
N GLN A 38 -0.77 -10.87 -0.17
CA GLN A 38 0.10 -11.73 0.64
C GLN A 38 1.45 -11.06 0.91
N SER A 39 1.98 -10.32 -0.06
CA SER A 39 3.24 -9.58 0.11
C SER A 39 3.08 -8.42 1.09
N VAL A 40 1.99 -7.64 1.01
CA VAL A 40 1.67 -6.60 1.99
C VAL A 40 1.54 -7.18 3.39
N LEU A 41 0.77 -8.26 3.55
CA LEU A 41 0.57 -8.92 4.84
C LEU A 41 1.87 -9.51 5.38
N PHE A 42 2.73 -10.04 4.52
CA PHE A 42 4.05 -10.53 4.92
C PHE A 42 4.92 -9.40 5.48
N ILE A 43 5.01 -8.28 4.77
CA ILE A 43 5.75 -7.10 5.24
C ILE A 43 5.14 -6.56 6.53
N GLU A 44 3.81 -6.45 6.61
CA GLU A 44 3.10 -6.01 7.81
C GLU A 44 3.41 -6.92 9.00
N TRP A 45 3.40 -8.24 8.80
CA TRP A 45 3.73 -9.21 9.85
C TRP A 45 5.19 -9.07 10.32
N VAL A 46 6.13 -8.86 9.40
CA VAL A 46 7.54 -8.58 9.73
C VAL A 46 7.66 -7.28 10.53
N LEU A 47 7.03 -6.19 10.08
CA LEU A 47 7.09 -4.89 10.77
C LEU A 47 6.45 -4.93 12.16
N ARG A 48 5.32 -5.64 12.31
CA ARG A 48 4.63 -5.80 13.61
C ARG A 48 5.34 -6.78 14.54
N GLY A 49 6.03 -7.78 13.99
CA GLY A 49 6.86 -8.71 14.76
C GLY A 49 8.11 -8.05 15.35
N LEU A 50 8.56 -6.92 14.78
CA LEU A 50 9.68 -6.17 15.32
C LEU A 50 9.29 -5.40 16.58
N PRO A 51 10.16 -5.37 17.61
CA PRO A 51 9.93 -4.55 18.77
C PRO A 51 9.84 -3.07 18.40
N TRP A 52 8.95 -2.32 19.05
CA TRP A 52 8.71 -0.91 18.75
C TRP A 52 9.97 -0.04 18.82
N TRP A 53 10.88 -0.34 19.75
CA TRP A 53 12.16 0.36 19.88
C TRP A 53 13.08 0.17 18.66
N VAL A 54 13.06 -1.00 18.02
CA VAL A 54 13.84 -1.25 16.79
C VAL A 54 13.34 -0.37 15.66
N VAL A 55 12.01 -0.30 15.49
CA VAL A 55 11.40 0.48 14.40
C VAL A 55 11.70 1.96 14.56
N ILE A 56 11.56 2.51 15.77
CA ILE A 56 11.89 3.92 16.05
C ILE A 56 13.36 4.21 15.70
N VAL A 57 14.29 3.37 16.14
CA VAL A 57 15.72 3.55 15.86
C VAL A 57 16.00 3.48 14.36
N LEU A 58 15.35 2.57 13.63
CA LEU A 58 15.49 2.45 12.18
C LEU A 58 15.04 3.73 11.45
N PHE A 59 13.87 4.27 11.80
CA PHE A 59 13.38 5.52 11.22
C PHE A 59 14.23 6.73 11.60
N MET A 60 14.71 6.79 12.85
CA MET A 60 15.64 7.83 13.28
C MET A 60 16.95 7.79 12.49
N ALA A 61 17.51 6.59 12.25
CA ALA A 61 18.70 6.41 11.43
C ALA A 61 18.47 6.85 9.97
N GLY A 62 17.32 6.50 9.39
CA GLY A 62 16.93 6.95 8.05
C GLY A 62 16.77 8.47 7.94
N ALA A 63 16.10 9.09 8.92
CA ALA A 63 15.94 10.54 9.00
C ALA A 63 17.29 11.25 9.17
N TRP A 64 18.18 10.69 9.99
CA TRP A 64 19.55 11.18 10.17
C TRP A 64 20.35 11.16 8.86
N TYR A 65 20.29 10.05 8.13
CA TYR A 65 20.98 9.89 6.85
C TYR A 65 20.48 10.89 5.79
N SER A 66 19.15 11.11 5.73
CA SER A 66 18.55 12.02 4.75
C SER A 66 18.77 13.50 5.09
N SER A 67 18.60 13.89 6.36
CA SER A 67 18.57 15.31 6.74
C SER A 67 19.85 15.86 7.38
N ARG A 68 20.77 15.03 7.90
CA ARG A 68 21.96 15.44 8.69
C ARG A 68 21.69 16.45 9.83
N ARG A 69 20.43 16.64 10.20
CA ARG A 69 19.97 17.60 11.21
C ARG A 69 19.36 16.85 12.39
N TRP A 70 19.99 17.00 13.55
CA TRP A 70 19.57 16.33 14.81
C TRP A 70 18.12 16.64 15.20
N VAL A 71 17.66 17.86 14.91
CA VAL A 71 16.29 18.30 15.25
C VAL A 71 15.23 17.42 14.56
N LEU A 72 15.42 17.10 13.28
CA LEU A 72 14.46 16.30 12.52
C LEU A 72 14.46 14.84 12.99
N THR A 73 15.63 14.28 13.27
CA THR A 73 15.77 12.91 13.78
C THR A 73 15.06 12.73 15.14
N VAL A 74 15.26 13.67 16.07
CA VAL A 74 14.59 13.62 17.38
C VAL A 74 13.09 13.84 17.22
N ALA A 75 12.66 14.79 16.38
CA ALA A 75 11.24 15.03 16.13
C ALA A 75 10.52 13.77 15.61
N VAL A 76 11.10 13.08 14.61
CA VAL A 76 10.55 11.83 14.07
C VAL A 76 10.43 10.75 15.14
N GLY A 77 11.46 10.57 15.98
CA GLY A 77 11.43 9.61 17.07
C GLY A 77 10.32 9.90 18.09
N VAL A 78 10.17 11.17 18.49
CA VAL A 78 9.11 11.60 19.42
C VAL A 78 7.72 11.41 18.82
N LEU A 79 7.52 11.80 17.55
CA LEU A 79 6.25 11.61 16.84
C LEU A 79 5.86 10.14 16.76
N LEU A 80 6.80 9.25 16.39
CA LEU A 80 6.54 7.81 16.35
C LEU A 80 6.23 7.23 17.75
N PHE A 81 6.90 7.73 18.78
CA PHE A 81 6.61 7.32 20.15
C PHE A 81 5.21 7.74 20.60
N VAL A 82 4.77 8.96 20.26
CA VAL A 82 3.41 9.44 20.50
C VAL A 82 2.38 8.56 19.78
N VAL A 83 2.62 8.21 18.51
CA VAL A 83 1.77 7.27 17.76
C VAL A 83 1.66 5.91 18.46
N GLY A 84 2.76 5.42 19.03
CA GLY A 84 2.79 4.21 19.86
C GLY A 84 1.90 4.33 21.10
N ILE A 85 2.02 5.43 21.85
CA ILE A 85 1.20 5.68 23.06
C ILE A 85 -0.30 5.78 22.72
N LEU A 86 -0.64 6.35 21.56
CA LEU A 86 -2.03 6.45 21.09
C LEU A 86 -2.64 5.10 20.69
N GLY A 87 -1.87 4.00 20.70
CA GLY A 87 -2.33 2.68 20.28
C GLY A 87 -2.54 2.56 18.76
N LEU A 88 -2.08 3.56 18.00
CA LEU A 88 -2.19 3.60 16.52
C LEU A 88 -1.02 2.88 15.83
N TRP A 89 -0.19 2.19 16.59
CA TRP A 89 1.01 1.51 16.09
C TRP A 89 0.69 0.55 14.94
N ASP A 90 -0.30 -0.30 15.15
CA ASP A 90 -0.76 -1.30 14.18
C ASP A 90 -1.24 -0.68 12.87
N LEU A 91 -2.03 0.40 12.96
CA LEU A 91 -2.53 1.14 11.80
C LEU A 91 -1.37 1.80 11.03
N THR A 92 -0.37 2.28 11.76
CA THR A 92 0.81 2.92 11.18
C THR A 92 1.70 1.90 10.47
N MET A 93 1.90 0.71 11.05
CA MET A 93 2.65 -0.36 10.40
C MET A 93 1.96 -0.87 9.13
N GLN A 94 0.63 -0.91 9.12
CA GLN A 94 -0.14 -1.28 7.94
C GLN A 94 0.06 -0.26 6.79
N THR A 95 -0.01 1.04 7.09
CA THR A 95 0.23 2.07 6.07
C THR A 95 1.68 2.05 5.58
N LEU A 96 2.66 1.82 6.45
CA LEU A 96 4.07 1.64 6.07
C LEU A 96 4.27 0.42 5.18
N ALA A 97 3.67 -0.72 5.51
CA ALA A 97 3.76 -1.94 4.71
C ALA A 97 3.18 -1.73 3.31
N LEU A 98 2.04 -1.04 3.21
CA LEU A 98 1.43 -0.69 1.93
C LEU A 98 2.33 0.23 1.11
N MET A 99 2.90 1.28 1.73
CA MET A 99 3.79 2.23 1.05
C MET A 99 5.09 1.55 0.58
N LEU A 100 5.67 0.66 1.39
CA LEU A 100 6.85 -0.13 1.02
C LEU A 100 6.53 -1.06 -0.16
N MET A 101 5.41 -1.78 -0.11
CA MET A 101 4.98 -2.63 -1.23
C MET A 101 4.77 -1.84 -2.51
N ALA A 102 4.07 -0.70 -2.43
CA ALA A 102 3.84 0.17 -3.58
C ALA A 102 5.18 0.67 -4.17
N THR A 103 6.13 1.04 -3.31
CA THR A 103 7.47 1.48 -3.73
C THR A 103 8.23 0.34 -4.41
N ILE A 104 8.22 -0.87 -3.84
CA ILE A 104 8.89 -2.05 -4.42
C ILE A 104 8.30 -2.38 -5.80
N VAL A 105 6.97 -2.44 -5.90
CA VAL A 105 6.29 -2.71 -7.18
C VAL A 105 6.66 -1.65 -8.22
N SER A 106 6.69 -0.38 -7.82
CA SER A 106 7.08 0.73 -8.71
C SER A 106 8.55 0.73 -9.12
N VAL A 107 9.44 0.08 -8.37
CA VAL A 107 10.86 -0.04 -8.73
C VAL A 107 11.11 -1.27 -9.61
N VAL A 108 10.31 -2.33 -9.43
CA VAL A 108 10.42 -3.59 -10.17
C VAL A 108 9.83 -3.49 -11.58
N ILE A 109 8.71 -2.78 -11.73
CA ILE A 109 8.01 -2.55 -13.01
C ILE A 109 8.49 -1.26 -13.65
#